data_AF-A0A377TTC2-F1
#
_entry.id   AF-A0A377TTC2-F1
#
_cell.length_a   1.000
_cell.length_b   1.000
_cell.length_c   1.000
_cell.angle_alpha   90.00
_cell.angle_beta   90.00
_cell.angle_gamma   90.00
#
_symmetry.space_group_name_H-M   'P 1'
#
loop_
_entity.id
_entity.type
_entity.pdbx_description
1 polymer ?
#
loop_
_entity_poly.entity_id
_entity_poly.type
_entity_poly.pdbx_seq_one_letter_code
_entity_poly.pdbx_strand_id
1 'polypeptide(L)'
;MKIVIALDSFKGSCSAQAACAAVAQGLRRVDQTLELVEMPVSDGGEGLLSTLADSPLLEGAVWQQQRCTSPYGLSVQADFLILPGERAIIEMAQSCGLELTPPAQRDVRQASSYGLGEQVKAALDAGCRHLIIGLGGSATNDGGIGFAQALGARFWRKDGTLLPAPAAGQDLAHIQRIDLSGLDPRLQQSEIQASCDVTNPLLGEHGATWVYGAQKGADEAALCELEAEWRIIASCLRKPSDSTSADGPAPGPRAVWGLRLSPIPAPRCVRALTWCWSCLTPTTIFAMPR
;
A
#
# COMPACT_ATOMS: atom_id res chain seq x y z
N MET A 1 4.82 34.01 -22.96
CA MET A 1 4.51 33.67 -21.55
C MET A 1 4.70 32.17 -21.39
N LYS A 2 5.26 31.72 -20.26
CA LYS A 2 5.45 30.29 -19.96
C LYS A 2 4.41 29.83 -18.95
N ILE A 3 3.75 28.71 -19.23
CA ILE A 3 2.71 28.12 -18.37
C ILE A 3 3.09 26.67 -18.07
N VAL A 4 3.07 26.31 -16.78
CA VAL A 4 3.22 24.92 -16.34
C VAL A 4 1.83 24.36 -16.09
N ILE A 5 1.53 23.22 -16.70
CA ILE A 5 0.28 22.49 -16.56
C ILE A 5 0.58 21.26 -15.73
N ALA A 6 0.26 21.33 -14.44
CA ALA A 6 0.49 20.25 -13.49
C ALA A 6 -0.85 19.75 -12.95
N LEU A 7 -1.33 18.66 -13.51
CA LEU A 7 -2.61 18.04 -13.16
C LEU A 7 -2.39 16.60 -12.73
N ASP A 8 -3.21 16.17 -11.77
CA ASP A 8 -3.37 14.77 -11.39
C ASP A 8 -4.43 14.10 -12.27
N SER A 9 -4.53 12.79 -12.16
CA SER A 9 -5.55 11.97 -12.78
C SER A 9 -6.96 12.33 -12.31
N PHE A 10 -7.93 12.11 -13.19
CA PHE A 10 -9.34 12.22 -12.89
C PHE A 10 -9.85 10.80 -12.74
N LYS A 11 -9.91 10.33 -11.50
CA LYS A 11 -10.16 8.91 -11.14
C LYS A 11 -11.37 8.34 -11.87
N GLY A 12 -11.22 7.19 -12.53
CA GLY A 12 -12.25 6.57 -13.36
C GLY A 12 -12.62 7.33 -14.64
N SER A 13 -11.82 8.32 -15.07
CA SER A 13 -12.07 9.13 -16.26
C SER A 13 -10.84 9.26 -17.17
N CYS A 14 -9.78 9.95 -16.74
CA CYS A 14 -8.59 10.14 -17.56
C CYS A 14 -7.29 10.23 -16.73
N SER A 15 -6.17 9.89 -17.36
CA SER A 15 -4.86 9.97 -16.71
C SER A 15 -4.37 11.41 -16.57
N ALA A 16 -3.41 11.63 -15.67
CA ALA A 16 -2.75 12.93 -15.48
C ALA A 16 -2.14 13.45 -16.80
N GLN A 17 -1.55 12.56 -17.61
CA GLN A 17 -1.01 12.88 -18.93
C GLN A 17 -2.11 13.36 -19.89
N ALA A 18 -3.23 12.64 -19.95
CA ALA A 18 -4.34 13.01 -20.82
C ALA A 18 -4.98 14.35 -20.40
N ALA A 19 -5.11 14.58 -19.08
CA ALA A 19 -5.60 15.85 -18.54
C ALA A 19 -4.68 17.02 -18.91
N CYS A 20 -3.37 16.87 -18.72
CA CYS A 20 -2.37 17.88 -19.09
C CYS A 20 -2.42 18.18 -20.60
N ALA A 21 -2.46 17.14 -21.43
CA ALA A 21 -2.51 17.28 -22.89
C ALA A 21 -3.79 17.99 -23.36
N ALA A 22 -4.94 17.68 -22.76
CA ALA A 22 -6.22 18.32 -23.10
C ALA A 22 -6.21 19.82 -22.77
N VAL A 23 -5.67 20.21 -21.61
CA VAL A 23 -5.53 21.64 -21.24
C VAL A 23 -4.53 22.34 -22.15
N ALA A 24 -3.39 21.70 -22.44
CA ALA A 24 -2.37 22.25 -23.33
C ALA A 24 -2.94 22.49 -24.74
N GLN A 25 -3.71 21.53 -25.27
CA GLN A 25 -4.40 21.66 -26.54
C GLN A 25 -5.40 22.83 -26.51
N GLY A 26 -6.14 23.00 -25.41
CA GLY A 26 -7.05 24.13 -25.22
C GLY A 26 -6.35 25.48 -25.27
N LEU A 27 -5.24 25.64 -24.56
CA LEU A 27 -4.46 26.87 -24.54
C LEU A 27 -3.87 27.20 -25.92
N ARG A 28 -3.32 26.20 -26.62
CA ARG A 28 -2.76 26.37 -27.99
C ARG A 28 -3.79 26.82 -29.01
N ARG A 29 -5.09 26.53 -28.82
CA ARG A 29 -6.17 27.02 -29.71
C ARG A 29 -6.38 28.54 -29.59
N VAL A 30 -6.04 29.12 -28.44
CA VAL A 30 -6.21 30.56 -28.18
C VAL A 30 -4.95 31.32 -28.55
N ASP A 31 -3.78 30.81 -28.17
CA ASP A 31 -2.49 31.44 -28.47
C ASP A 31 -1.40 30.38 -28.68
N GLN A 32 -0.86 30.32 -29.90
CA GLN A 32 0.20 29.39 -30.28
C GLN A 32 1.60 29.83 -29.83
N THR A 33 1.76 31.05 -29.34
CA THR A 33 3.04 31.60 -28.87
C THR A 33 3.34 31.28 -27.41
N LEU A 34 2.40 30.65 -26.70
CA LEU A 34 2.57 30.21 -25.32
C LEU A 34 3.59 29.06 -25.24
N GLU A 35 4.55 29.19 -24.34
CA GLU A 35 5.44 28.10 -23.97
C GLU A 35 4.74 27.26 -22.91
N LEU A 36 4.33 26.05 -23.25
CA LEU A 36 3.60 25.15 -22.35
C LEU A 36 4.50 24.01 -21.89
N VAL A 37 4.56 23.80 -20.58
CA VAL A 37 5.25 22.67 -19.96
C VAL A 37 4.20 21.78 -19.32
N GLU A 38 4.02 20.59 -19.88
CA GLU A 38 3.12 19.58 -19.34
C GLU A 38 3.90 18.80 -18.28
N MET A 39 3.41 18.82 -17.03
CA MET A 39 4.05 18.18 -15.89
C MET A 39 3.01 17.35 -15.11
N PRO A 40 2.62 16.18 -15.63
CA PRO A 40 1.71 15.27 -14.93
C PRO A 40 2.21 14.99 -13.52
N VAL A 41 1.33 15.02 -12.53
CA VAL A 41 1.66 14.74 -11.13
C VAL A 41 0.84 13.56 -10.62
N SER A 42 1.34 12.91 -9.57
CA SER A 42 0.65 11.85 -8.84
C SER A 42 0.89 12.04 -7.34
N ASP A 43 -0.12 11.72 -6.54
CA ASP A 43 -0.05 11.66 -5.08
C ASP A 43 0.56 10.33 -4.56
N GLY A 44 0.98 9.45 -5.46
CA GLY A 44 1.44 8.10 -5.15
C GLY A 44 0.34 7.04 -5.24
N GLY A 45 -0.80 7.37 -5.83
CA GLY A 45 -1.81 6.42 -6.26
C GLY A 45 -1.58 5.88 -7.66
N GLU A 46 -2.69 5.64 -8.34
CA GLU A 46 -2.71 5.11 -9.70
C GLU A 46 -2.03 6.08 -10.68
N GLY A 47 -1.19 5.54 -11.56
CA GLY A 47 -0.46 6.33 -12.55
C GLY A 47 0.80 7.00 -11.99
N LEU A 48 1.24 6.64 -10.78
CA LEU A 48 2.53 7.07 -10.25
C LEU A 48 3.67 6.70 -11.20
N LEU A 49 3.73 5.45 -11.67
CA LEU A 49 4.83 5.02 -12.55
C LEU A 49 4.78 5.74 -13.89
N SER A 50 3.59 5.94 -14.47
CA SER A 50 3.46 6.60 -15.76
C SER A 50 3.77 8.10 -15.70
N THR A 51 3.43 8.78 -14.60
CA THR A 51 3.79 10.20 -14.40
C THR A 51 5.29 10.39 -14.20
N LEU A 52 5.95 9.38 -13.66
CA LEU A 52 7.38 9.36 -13.40
C LEU A 52 8.21 8.91 -14.61
N ALA A 53 7.68 8.02 -15.46
CA ALA A 53 8.37 7.40 -16.59
C ALA A 53 9.10 8.39 -17.50
N ASP A 54 8.47 9.53 -17.78
CA ASP A 54 8.99 10.56 -18.67
C ASP A 54 9.79 11.64 -17.94
N SER A 55 9.98 11.49 -16.62
CA SER A 55 10.72 12.45 -15.83
C SER A 55 12.22 12.35 -16.11
N PRO A 56 12.89 13.45 -16.49
CA PRO A 56 14.34 13.47 -16.67
C PRO A 56 15.10 13.18 -15.36
N LEU A 57 14.43 13.25 -14.20
CA LEU A 57 14.99 12.87 -12.91
C LEU A 57 15.18 11.35 -12.76
N LEU A 58 14.59 10.54 -13.65
CA LEU A 58 14.69 9.09 -13.66
C LEU A 58 15.60 8.57 -14.78
N GLU A 59 16.58 9.36 -15.21
CA GLU A 59 17.60 8.90 -16.15
C GLU A 59 18.26 7.60 -15.64
N GLY A 60 18.31 6.58 -16.51
CA GLY A 60 18.80 5.25 -16.16
C GLY A 60 17.78 4.34 -15.47
N ALA A 61 16.51 4.76 -15.33
CA ALA A 61 15.44 3.89 -14.87
C ALA A 61 15.16 2.76 -15.87
N VAL A 62 14.89 1.57 -15.34
CA VAL A 62 14.56 0.38 -16.11
C VAL A 62 13.21 -0.15 -15.68
N TRP A 63 12.32 -0.33 -16.64
CA TRP A 63 11.04 -1.01 -16.43
C TRP A 63 11.27 -2.49 -16.15
N GLN A 64 10.59 -2.98 -15.13
CA GLN A 64 10.50 -4.39 -14.80
C GLN A 64 9.05 -4.81 -14.75
N GLN A 65 8.76 -6.01 -15.22
CA GLN A 65 7.44 -6.61 -15.16
C GLN A 65 7.50 -7.84 -14.28
N GLN A 66 6.53 -7.97 -13.38
CA GLN A 66 6.38 -9.14 -12.52
C GLN A 66 4.95 -9.66 -12.60
N ARG A 67 4.82 -10.96 -12.81
CA ARG A 67 3.53 -11.64 -12.66
C ARG A 67 3.17 -11.68 -11.17
N CYS A 68 2.03 -11.10 -10.83
CA CYS A 68 1.52 -10.99 -9.48
C CYS A 68 0.09 -11.53 -9.37
N THR A 69 -0.32 -11.77 -8.14
CA THR A 69 -1.67 -12.17 -7.75
C THR A 69 -2.49 -10.92 -7.52
N SER A 70 -3.58 -10.77 -8.28
CA SER A 70 -4.52 -9.67 -8.14
C SER A 70 -5.29 -9.74 -6.82
N PRO A 71 -6.06 -8.69 -6.44
CA PRO A 71 -6.84 -8.71 -5.19
C PRO A 71 -7.73 -9.94 -5.05
N TYR A 72 -8.24 -10.48 -6.15
CA TYR A 72 -9.18 -11.60 -6.17
C TYR A 72 -8.56 -12.90 -6.72
N GLY A 73 -7.23 -13.02 -6.66
CA GLY A 73 -6.52 -14.27 -6.98
C GLY A 73 -6.24 -14.51 -8.47
N LEU A 74 -6.57 -13.56 -9.35
CA LEU A 74 -6.25 -13.68 -10.78
C LEU A 74 -4.79 -13.31 -11.03
N SER A 75 -4.18 -13.90 -12.06
CA SER A 75 -2.83 -13.51 -12.49
C SER A 75 -2.87 -12.17 -13.22
N VAL A 76 -2.05 -11.20 -12.80
CA VAL A 76 -1.87 -9.90 -13.47
C VAL A 76 -0.38 -9.65 -13.73
N GLN A 77 -0.07 -8.85 -14.76
CA GLN A 77 1.27 -8.30 -14.95
C GLN A 77 1.32 -6.95 -14.25
N ALA A 78 2.25 -6.80 -13.31
CA ALA A 78 2.47 -5.57 -12.57
C ALA A 78 3.84 -5.00 -12.94
N ASP A 79 3.85 -3.73 -13.32
CA ASP A 79 5.07 -3.02 -13.65
C ASP A 79 5.65 -2.32 -12.43
N PHE A 80 6.98 -2.18 -12.39
CA PHE A 80 7.69 -1.34 -11.46
C PHE A 80 8.97 -0.80 -12.10
N LEU A 81 9.55 0.24 -11.51
CA LEU A 81 10.78 0.87 -12.00
C LEU A 81 11.95 0.53 -11.09
N ILE A 82 13.07 0.11 -11.68
CA ILE A 82 14.37 0.06 -11.00
C ILE A 82 15.14 1.32 -11.37
N LEU A 83 15.65 2.03 -10.37
CA LEU A 83 16.51 3.19 -10.55
C LEU A 83 17.96 2.83 -10.19
N PRO A 84 18.94 3.61 -10.68
CA PRO A 84 20.32 3.50 -10.21
C PRO A 84 20.43 3.60 -8.68
N GLY A 85 21.39 2.88 -8.11
CA GLY A 85 21.66 2.89 -6.66
C GLY A 85 20.73 1.99 -5.83
N GLU A 86 20.40 0.80 -6.32
CA GLU A 86 19.60 -0.22 -5.60
C GLU A 86 18.20 0.27 -5.19
N ARG A 87 17.59 1.11 -6.04
CA ARG A 87 16.30 1.75 -5.78
C ARG A 87 15.21 1.15 -6.63
N ALA A 88 14.01 0.99 -6.08
CA ALA A 88 12.81 0.65 -6.85
C ALA A 88 11.65 1.59 -6.53
N ILE A 89 10.84 1.90 -7.54
CA ILE A 89 9.52 2.54 -7.38
C ILE A 89 8.46 1.50 -7.73
N ILE A 90 7.59 1.21 -6.79
CA ILE A 90 6.53 0.22 -6.87
C ILE A 90 5.19 0.96 -6.73
N GLU A 91 4.21 0.60 -7.56
CA GLU A 91 2.86 1.13 -7.46
C GLU A 91 1.91 0.00 -7.07
N MET A 92 1.29 0.10 -5.90
CA MET A 92 0.38 -0.93 -5.39
C MET A 92 -0.79 -1.17 -6.36
N ALA A 93 -1.26 -0.14 -7.05
CA ALA A 93 -2.38 -0.25 -7.99
C ALA A 93 -2.10 -1.25 -9.14
N GLN A 94 -0.83 -1.50 -9.48
CA GLN A 94 -0.44 -2.44 -10.54
C GLN A 94 -0.82 -3.89 -10.23
N SER A 95 -0.72 -4.31 -8.96
CA SER A 95 -1.08 -5.67 -8.53
C SER A 95 -2.33 -5.72 -7.67
N CYS A 96 -2.65 -4.63 -6.97
CA CYS A 96 -3.71 -4.59 -5.96
C CYS A 96 -4.69 -3.44 -6.18
N GLY A 97 -4.74 -2.89 -7.41
CA GLY A 97 -5.54 -1.73 -7.75
C GLY A 97 -7.03 -2.01 -7.84
N LEU A 98 -7.81 -0.98 -7.50
CA LEU A 98 -9.27 -0.97 -7.58
C LEU A 98 -9.77 -1.13 -9.03
N GLU A 99 -9.03 -0.57 -10.00
CA GLU A 99 -9.36 -0.62 -11.43
C GLU A 99 -9.08 -1.98 -12.08
N LEU A 100 -8.33 -2.87 -11.42
CA LEU A 100 -8.09 -4.24 -11.90
C LEU A 100 -9.36 -5.12 -11.89
N THR A 101 -10.44 -4.64 -11.27
CA THR A 101 -11.69 -5.39 -11.14
C THR A 101 -12.89 -4.50 -11.36
N PRO A 102 -13.84 -4.89 -12.23
CA PRO A 102 -15.06 -4.13 -12.47
C PRO A 102 -15.85 -3.91 -11.16
N PRO A 103 -16.50 -2.75 -10.96
CA PRO A 103 -17.23 -2.44 -9.72
C PRO A 103 -18.20 -3.54 -9.25
N ALA A 104 -18.91 -4.17 -10.18
CA ALA A 104 -19.90 -5.22 -9.88
C ALA A 104 -19.29 -6.53 -9.34
N GLN A 105 -17.98 -6.72 -9.44
CA GLN A 105 -17.28 -7.92 -8.98
C GLN A 105 -16.43 -7.65 -7.73
N ARG A 106 -16.48 -6.45 -7.16
CA ARG A 106 -15.68 -6.07 -6.00
C ARG A 106 -16.35 -6.56 -4.72
N ASP A 107 -15.61 -7.32 -3.92
CA ASP A 107 -15.93 -7.61 -2.52
C ASP A 107 -14.67 -7.43 -1.68
N VAL A 108 -14.59 -6.31 -0.97
CA VAL A 108 -13.41 -5.93 -0.19
C VAL A 108 -12.97 -7.01 0.82
N ARG A 109 -13.87 -7.90 1.27
CA ARG A 109 -13.56 -9.01 2.19
C ARG A 109 -12.68 -10.07 1.53
N GLN A 110 -12.82 -10.26 0.23
CA GLN A 110 -12.05 -11.22 -0.57
C GLN A 110 -10.76 -10.61 -1.14
N ALA A 111 -10.60 -9.29 -1.05
CA ALA A 111 -9.47 -8.59 -1.65
C ALA A 111 -8.18 -8.78 -0.83
N SER A 112 -7.13 -9.30 -1.47
CA SER A 112 -5.81 -9.56 -0.87
C SER A 112 -4.71 -8.61 -1.37
N SER A 113 -3.82 -8.20 -0.47
CA SER A 113 -2.61 -7.42 -0.80
C SER A 113 -1.41 -8.29 -1.22
N TYR A 114 -1.60 -9.59 -1.42
CA TYR A 114 -0.52 -10.54 -1.72
C TYR A 114 0.36 -10.13 -2.91
N GLY A 115 -0.25 -9.66 -3.99
CA GLY A 115 0.48 -9.20 -5.17
C GLY A 115 1.47 -8.06 -4.89
N LEU A 116 1.21 -7.18 -3.93
CA LEU A 116 2.16 -6.14 -3.54
C LEU A 116 3.43 -6.76 -2.93
N GLY A 117 3.27 -7.83 -2.15
CA GLY A 117 4.42 -8.53 -1.57
C GLY A 117 5.24 -9.26 -2.63
N GLU A 118 4.59 -9.76 -3.69
CA GLU A 118 5.27 -10.31 -4.85
C GLU A 118 6.08 -9.25 -5.61
N GLN A 119 5.54 -8.03 -5.79
CA GLN A 119 6.29 -6.90 -6.36
C GLN A 119 7.51 -6.54 -5.52
N VAL A 120 7.33 -6.42 -4.19
CA VAL A 120 8.45 -6.14 -3.28
C VAL A 120 9.51 -7.23 -3.34
N LYS A 121 9.09 -8.50 -3.35
CA LYS A 121 10.02 -9.62 -3.48
C LYS A 121 10.80 -9.55 -4.80
N ALA A 122 10.14 -9.25 -5.92
CA ALA A 122 10.80 -9.09 -7.21
C ALA A 122 11.83 -7.95 -7.21
N ALA A 123 11.53 -6.82 -6.56
CA ALA A 123 12.49 -5.73 -6.39
C ALA A 123 13.69 -6.16 -5.51
N LEU A 124 13.46 -6.91 -4.43
CA LEU A 124 14.53 -7.47 -3.60
C LEU A 124 15.40 -8.49 -4.37
N ASP A 125 14.79 -9.30 -5.23
CA ASP A 125 15.45 -10.27 -6.12
C ASP A 125 16.32 -9.56 -7.16
N ALA A 126 15.89 -8.39 -7.63
CA ALA A 126 16.68 -7.52 -8.50
C ALA A 126 17.80 -6.76 -7.77
N GLY A 127 17.98 -6.99 -6.46
CA GLY A 127 19.05 -6.40 -5.66
C GLY A 127 18.69 -5.04 -5.04
N CYS A 128 17.48 -4.54 -5.22
CA CYS A 128 17.08 -3.26 -4.63
C CYS A 128 16.99 -3.35 -3.10
N ARG A 129 17.39 -2.29 -2.42
CA ARG A 129 17.32 -2.11 -0.96
C ARG A 129 16.63 -0.82 -0.56
N HIS A 130 16.36 0.10 -1.49
CA HIS A 130 15.60 1.32 -1.25
C HIS A 130 14.31 1.28 -2.06
N LEU A 131 13.20 0.98 -1.41
CA LEU A 131 11.90 0.77 -2.05
C LEU A 131 10.99 1.96 -1.78
N ILE A 132 10.47 2.58 -2.84
CA ILE A 132 9.48 3.65 -2.77
C ILE A 132 8.16 3.06 -3.26
N ILE A 133 7.13 3.04 -2.43
CA ILE A 133 5.87 2.35 -2.71
C ILE A 133 4.72 3.35 -2.70
N GLY A 134 4.05 3.52 -3.84
CA GLY A 134 2.77 4.22 -3.93
C GLY A 134 1.63 3.31 -3.45
N LEU A 135 0.90 3.73 -2.41
CA LEU A 135 -0.17 2.92 -1.79
C LEU A 135 -1.59 3.28 -2.26
N GLY A 136 -1.75 4.36 -3.03
CA GLY A 136 -3.06 4.82 -3.47
C GLY A 136 -3.72 3.85 -4.46
N GLY A 137 -5.04 4.01 -4.62
CA GLY A 137 -5.80 3.21 -5.58
C GLY A 137 -6.04 1.74 -5.21
N SER A 138 -5.78 1.33 -3.97
CA SER A 138 -5.95 -0.07 -3.53
C SER A 138 -7.40 -0.58 -3.57
N ALA A 139 -7.58 -1.86 -3.91
CA ALA A 139 -8.82 -2.61 -3.77
C ALA A 139 -8.99 -3.27 -2.39
N THR A 140 -7.93 -3.33 -1.59
CA THR A 140 -7.82 -4.24 -0.45
C THR A 140 -8.18 -3.58 0.88
N ASN A 141 -8.60 -4.39 1.86
CA ASN A 141 -8.71 -4.00 3.27
C ASN A 141 -8.25 -5.13 4.21
N ASP A 142 -7.31 -5.96 3.75
CA ASP A 142 -6.76 -7.12 4.44
C ASP A 142 -5.67 -6.80 5.47
N GLY A 143 -5.50 -5.51 5.79
CA GLY A 143 -4.47 -5.03 6.70
C GLY A 143 -3.04 -5.39 6.37
N GLY A 144 -2.76 -5.78 5.12
CA GLY A 144 -1.42 -6.18 4.70
C GLY A 144 -1.05 -7.62 5.08
N ILE A 145 -1.99 -8.47 5.50
CA ILE A 145 -1.67 -9.88 5.79
C ILE A 145 -1.26 -10.62 4.51
N GLY A 146 -1.91 -10.34 3.37
CA GLY A 146 -1.53 -10.91 2.08
C GLY A 146 -0.10 -10.49 1.70
N PHE A 147 0.18 -9.19 1.80
CA PHE A 147 1.52 -8.63 1.59
C PHE A 147 2.58 -9.32 2.49
N ALA A 148 2.27 -9.51 3.78
CA ALA A 148 3.17 -10.20 4.70
C ALA A 148 3.37 -11.67 4.33
N GLN A 149 2.31 -12.39 3.92
CA GLN A 149 2.38 -13.79 3.51
C GLN A 149 3.30 -13.97 2.30
N ALA A 150 3.18 -13.11 1.29
CA ALA A 150 4.03 -13.15 0.09
C ALA A 150 5.52 -12.96 0.42
N LEU A 151 5.81 -12.25 1.52
CA LEU A 151 7.16 -12.03 2.04
C LEU A 151 7.59 -13.07 3.09
N GLY A 152 6.77 -14.10 3.35
CA GLY A 152 7.14 -15.25 4.18
C GLY A 152 6.57 -15.28 5.61
N ALA A 153 5.70 -14.34 5.98
CA ALA A 153 4.95 -14.42 7.22
C ALA A 153 3.93 -15.58 7.19
N ARG A 154 3.69 -16.19 8.35
CA ARG A 154 2.75 -17.30 8.52
C ARG A 154 1.68 -16.94 9.54
N PHE A 155 0.43 -17.18 9.20
CA PHE A 155 -0.72 -16.91 10.06
C PHE A 155 -1.40 -18.21 10.42
N TRP A 156 -1.72 -18.41 11.68
CA TRP A 156 -2.27 -19.66 12.19
C TRP A 156 -3.63 -19.42 12.81
N ARG A 157 -4.56 -20.33 12.52
CA ARG A 157 -5.89 -20.38 13.10
C ARG A 157 -5.86 -20.98 14.50
N LYS A 158 -6.98 -20.84 15.22
CA LYS A 158 -7.14 -21.32 16.60
C LYS A 158 -6.98 -22.84 16.73
N ASP A 159 -7.35 -23.59 15.71
CA ASP A 159 -7.20 -25.05 15.62
C ASP A 159 -5.76 -25.50 15.29
N GLY A 160 -4.83 -24.56 15.11
CA GLY A 160 -3.44 -24.83 14.72
C GLY A 160 -3.24 -24.99 13.21
N THR A 161 -4.28 -24.79 12.40
CA THR A 161 -4.18 -24.84 10.93
C THR A 161 -3.49 -23.58 10.39
N LEU A 162 -2.57 -23.73 9.44
CA LEU A 162 -1.96 -22.61 8.72
C LEU A 162 -3.01 -21.97 7.79
N LEU A 163 -3.12 -20.65 7.84
CA LEU A 163 -3.95 -19.89 6.92
C LEU A 163 -3.36 -19.95 5.50
N PRO A 164 -4.12 -20.38 4.49
CA PRO A 164 -3.62 -20.46 3.12
C PRO A 164 -3.29 -19.07 2.56
N ALA A 165 -2.45 -19.05 1.53
CA ALA A 165 -2.20 -17.86 0.72
C ALA A 165 -2.99 -17.96 -0.61
N PRO A 166 -3.44 -16.85 -1.20
CA PRO A 166 -3.40 -15.49 -0.64
C PRO A 166 -4.53 -15.28 0.40
N ALA A 167 -4.18 -14.83 1.60
CA ALA A 167 -5.16 -14.45 2.61
C ALA A 167 -5.77 -13.08 2.30
N ALA A 168 -7.02 -12.88 2.67
CA ALA A 168 -7.80 -11.68 2.39
C ALA A 168 -8.40 -11.05 3.66
N GLY A 169 -9.18 -9.97 3.50
CA GLY A 169 -9.84 -9.25 4.59
C GLY A 169 -10.58 -10.16 5.57
N GLN A 170 -11.47 -11.02 5.06
CA GLN A 170 -12.26 -11.94 5.89
C GLN A 170 -11.40 -12.90 6.74
N ASP A 171 -10.16 -13.16 6.34
CA ASP A 171 -9.31 -14.11 7.06
C ASP A 171 -8.73 -13.51 8.34
N LEU A 172 -8.78 -12.18 8.50
CA LEU A 172 -8.29 -11.46 9.67
C LEU A 172 -8.95 -11.98 10.96
N ALA A 173 -10.26 -12.27 10.92
CA ALA A 173 -11.02 -12.84 12.05
C ALA A 173 -10.48 -14.20 12.53
N HIS A 174 -9.79 -14.93 11.67
CA HIS A 174 -9.32 -16.29 11.94
C HIS A 174 -7.90 -16.36 12.48
N ILE A 175 -7.17 -15.23 12.52
CA ILE A 175 -5.77 -15.20 12.95
C ILE A 175 -5.68 -15.28 14.47
N GLN A 176 -5.09 -16.37 14.98
CA GLN A 176 -4.81 -16.56 16.40
C GLN A 176 -3.32 -16.36 16.73
N ARG A 177 -2.44 -16.72 15.80
CA ARG A 177 -0.98 -16.60 15.97
C ARG A 177 -0.32 -16.13 14.68
N ILE A 178 0.59 -15.18 14.83
CA ILE A 178 1.43 -14.65 13.77
C ILE A 178 2.85 -15.18 13.99
N ASP A 179 3.44 -15.73 12.93
CA ASP A 179 4.82 -16.19 12.92
C ASP A 179 5.59 -15.48 11.81
N LEU A 180 6.55 -14.67 12.22
CA LEU A 180 7.37 -13.81 11.37
C LEU A 180 8.77 -14.38 11.10
N SER A 181 9.08 -15.58 11.60
CA SER A 181 10.40 -16.19 11.46
C SER A 181 10.77 -16.53 10.01
N GLY A 182 9.77 -16.67 9.13
CA GLY A 182 9.94 -16.95 7.71
C GLY A 182 10.03 -15.72 6.81
N LEU A 183 9.96 -14.51 7.38
CA LEU A 183 10.06 -13.28 6.60
C LEU A 183 11.37 -13.20 5.83
N ASP A 184 11.31 -12.62 4.63
CA ASP A 184 12.47 -12.40 3.78
C ASP A 184 13.53 -11.58 4.55
N PRO A 185 14.73 -12.16 4.80
CA PRO A 185 15.74 -11.51 5.64
C PRO A 185 16.28 -10.22 5.01
N ARG A 186 16.16 -10.03 3.68
CA ARG A 186 16.61 -8.82 2.99
C ARG A 186 15.80 -7.59 3.39
N LEU A 187 14.58 -7.77 3.90
CA LEU A 187 13.78 -6.66 4.42
C LEU A 187 14.52 -5.90 5.52
N GLN A 188 15.26 -6.60 6.40
CA GLN A 188 16.04 -5.98 7.49
C GLN A 188 17.17 -5.07 6.99
N GLN A 189 17.61 -5.27 5.75
CA GLN A 189 18.65 -4.49 5.10
C GLN A 189 18.06 -3.44 4.15
N SER A 190 16.74 -3.35 4.08
CA SER A 190 16.05 -2.47 3.14
C SER A 190 15.47 -1.27 3.85
N GLU A 191 15.55 -0.12 3.19
CA GLU A 191 14.73 1.05 3.47
C GLU A 191 13.49 0.97 2.59
N ILE A 192 12.32 1.05 3.22
CA ILE A 192 11.06 1.08 2.50
C ILE A 192 10.38 2.40 2.88
N GLN A 193 9.97 3.16 1.88
CA GLN A 193 9.23 4.41 1.97
C GLN A 193 7.88 4.23 1.29
N ALA A 194 6.79 4.62 1.94
CA ALA A 194 5.45 4.53 1.36
C ALA A 194 4.87 5.92 1.17
N SER A 195 4.35 6.21 -0.02
CA SER A 195 3.54 7.41 -0.25
C SER A 195 2.13 7.18 0.24
N CYS A 196 1.64 8.14 1.01
CA CYS A 196 0.29 8.14 1.53
C CYS A 196 -0.21 9.58 1.66
N ASP A 197 -1.36 9.84 1.07
CA ASP A 197 -2.02 11.13 0.91
C ASP A 197 -3.10 11.41 1.95
N VAL A 198 -3.44 10.44 2.81
CA VAL A 198 -4.57 10.56 3.74
C VAL A 198 -4.18 10.36 5.21
N THR A 199 -4.89 11.07 6.09
CA THR A 199 -4.60 11.11 7.54
C THR A 199 -5.52 10.24 8.38
N ASN A 200 -6.37 9.45 7.72
CA ASN A 200 -7.42 8.66 8.33
C ASN A 200 -6.85 7.65 9.34
N PRO A 201 -7.45 7.55 10.54
CA PRO A 201 -7.07 6.52 11.49
C PRO A 201 -7.36 5.11 10.94
N LEU A 202 -6.88 4.10 11.65
CA LEU A 202 -7.14 2.72 11.28
C LEU A 202 -8.62 2.35 11.49
N LEU A 203 -9.18 2.81 12.60
CA LEU A 203 -10.48 2.44 13.14
C LEU A 203 -11.32 3.70 13.38
N GLY A 204 -12.63 3.50 13.53
CA GLY A 204 -13.62 4.53 13.85
C GLY A 204 -14.33 5.07 12.62
N GLU A 205 -15.25 6.01 12.83
CA GLU A 205 -16.10 6.60 11.78
C GLU A 205 -15.33 7.28 10.65
N HIS A 206 -14.12 7.78 10.94
CA HIS A 206 -13.19 8.35 9.97
C HIS A 206 -12.08 7.37 9.56
N GLY A 207 -12.19 6.11 9.96
CA GLY A 207 -11.19 5.07 9.73
C GLY A 207 -11.14 4.58 8.29
N ALA A 208 -10.07 3.85 7.95
CA ALA A 208 -9.83 3.35 6.60
C ALA A 208 -11.00 2.51 6.04
N THR A 209 -11.58 1.64 6.86
CA THR A 209 -12.73 0.80 6.48
C THR A 209 -13.95 1.66 6.15
N TRP A 210 -14.36 2.57 7.04
CA TRP A 210 -15.56 3.38 6.87
C TRP A 210 -15.46 4.42 5.75
N VAL A 211 -14.27 4.98 5.53
CA VAL A 211 -14.07 6.05 4.52
C VAL A 211 -13.85 5.47 3.12
N TYR A 212 -13.14 4.35 2.99
CA TYR A 212 -12.75 3.81 1.68
C TYR A 212 -13.40 2.47 1.33
N GLY A 213 -14.09 1.81 2.26
CA GLY A 213 -14.67 0.48 2.02
C GLY A 213 -15.78 0.49 0.98
N ALA A 214 -16.65 1.51 0.99
CA ALA A 214 -17.79 1.58 0.07
C ALA A 214 -17.37 1.55 -1.41
N GLN A 215 -16.36 2.35 -1.79
CA GLN A 215 -15.82 2.33 -3.17
C GLN A 215 -15.13 1.01 -3.55
N LYS A 216 -14.73 0.22 -2.54
CA LYS A 216 -14.12 -1.12 -2.68
C LYS A 216 -15.15 -2.25 -2.68
N GLY A 217 -16.45 -1.94 -2.66
CA GLY A 217 -17.53 -2.93 -2.66
C GLY A 217 -17.99 -3.40 -1.28
N ALA A 218 -17.70 -2.66 -0.21
CA ALA A 218 -18.23 -2.95 1.12
C ALA A 218 -19.68 -2.44 1.24
N ASP A 219 -20.61 -3.32 1.61
CA ASP A 219 -21.88 -2.92 2.20
C ASP A 219 -21.72 -2.63 3.71
N GLU A 220 -22.77 -2.14 4.37
CA GLU A 220 -22.71 -1.77 5.78
C GLU A 220 -22.35 -2.96 6.69
N ALA A 221 -22.79 -4.17 6.34
CA ALA A 221 -22.43 -5.39 7.05
C ALA A 221 -20.93 -5.69 6.93
N ALA A 222 -20.38 -5.65 5.71
CA ALA A 222 -18.95 -5.83 5.46
C ALA A 222 -18.09 -4.76 6.16
N LEU A 223 -18.57 -3.50 6.21
CA LEU A 223 -17.89 -2.43 6.95
C LEU A 223 -17.82 -2.76 8.45
N CYS A 224 -18.91 -3.25 9.04
CA CYS A 224 -18.95 -3.62 10.45
C CYS A 224 -18.04 -4.83 10.76
N GLU A 225 -18.07 -5.85 9.89
CA GLU A 225 -17.22 -7.05 9.98
C GLU A 225 -15.73 -6.67 9.94
N LEU A 226 -15.31 -5.97 8.88
CA LEU A 226 -13.92 -5.55 8.69
C LEU A 226 -13.42 -4.63 9.81
N GLU A 227 -14.26 -3.70 10.29
CA GLU A 227 -13.93 -2.84 11.42
C GLU A 227 -13.71 -3.66 12.71
N ALA A 228 -14.52 -4.69 12.96
CA ALA A 228 -14.35 -5.57 14.11
C ALA A 228 -13.07 -6.40 14.02
N GLU A 229 -12.75 -6.92 12.84
CA GLU A 229 -11.50 -7.64 12.55
C GLU A 229 -10.27 -6.76 12.79
N TRP A 230 -10.33 -5.53 12.28
CA TRP A 230 -9.29 -4.55 12.52
C TRP A 230 -9.12 -4.21 14.00
N ARG A 231 -10.17 -4.23 14.82
CA ARG A 231 -10.05 -4.04 16.28
C ARG A 231 -9.29 -5.17 16.95
N ILE A 232 -9.52 -6.41 16.52
CA ILE A 232 -8.80 -7.58 17.04
C ILE A 232 -7.31 -7.42 16.73
N ILE A 233 -6.97 -7.15 15.47
CA ILE A 233 -5.58 -6.97 15.06
C ILE A 233 -4.94 -5.76 15.74
N ALA A 234 -5.65 -4.64 15.83
CA ALA A 234 -5.18 -3.46 16.54
C ALA A 234 -4.96 -3.70 18.04
N SER A 235 -5.70 -4.63 18.66
CA SER A 235 -5.46 -5.04 20.05
C SER A 235 -4.17 -5.85 20.19
N CYS A 236 -3.86 -6.72 19.23
CA CYS A 236 -2.58 -7.42 19.15
C CYS A 236 -1.39 -6.47 18.92
N LEU A 237 -1.63 -5.30 18.31
CA LEU A 237 -0.62 -4.27 18.04
C LEU A 237 -0.24 -3.41 19.26
N ARG A 238 -1.08 -3.32 20.30
CA ARG A 238 -0.77 -2.45 21.45
C ARG A 238 0.40 -3.03 22.25
N LYS A 239 1.46 -2.23 22.43
CA LYS A 239 2.45 -2.50 23.48
C LYS A 239 1.74 -2.45 24.85
N PRO A 240 2.12 -3.28 25.83
CA PRO A 240 1.71 -3.07 27.21
C PRO A 240 2.62 -1.95 27.72
N SER A 241 2.22 -0.73 27.46
CA SER A 241 2.59 0.39 28.31
C SER A 241 1.30 0.80 28.99
N ASP A 242 1.31 0.69 30.31
CA ASP A 242 0.19 0.81 31.26
C ASP A 242 -0.65 -0.45 31.47
N SER A 243 -0.01 -1.50 31.98
CA SER A 243 -0.69 -2.41 32.90
C SER A 243 -0.52 -1.92 34.33
N THR A 244 -1.54 -1.30 34.92
CA THR A 244 -1.87 -1.57 36.31
C THR A 244 -2.73 -2.83 36.32
N SER A 245 -2.06 -3.96 36.59
CA SER A 245 -2.56 -5.23 37.16
C SER A 245 -3.95 -5.76 36.75
N ALA A 246 -3.98 -6.96 36.15
CA ALA A 246 -4.53 -8.17 36.79
C ALA A 246 -4.39 -9.40 35.85
N ASP A 247 -4.21 -10.56 36.48
CA ASP A 247 -3.75 -11.84 35.91
C ASP A 247 -4.56 -12.41 34.72
N GLY A 248 -3.82 -12.96 33.74
CA GLY A 248 -4.32 -13.75 32.61
C GLY A 248 -3.16 -14.37 31.81
N PRO A 249 -3.36 -15.50 31.10
CA PRO A 249 -2.28 -16.36 30.63
C PRO A 249 -1.35 -15.68 29.62
N ALA A 250 -0.07 -16.09 29.66
CA ALA A 250 1.09 -15.42 29.09
C ALA A 250 0.97 -14.96 27.62
N PRO A 251 1.53 -13.78 27.27
CA PRO A 251 1.57 -13.30 25.89
C PRO A 251 2.58 -14.11 25.07
N GLY A 252 2.17 -14.52 23.86
CA GLY A 252 3.02 -15.25 22.90
C GLY A 252 4.27 -14.47 22.43
N PRO A 253 5.20 -15.13 21.72
CA PRO A 253 6.53 -14.61 21.45
C PRO A 253 6.49 -13.36 20.55
N ARG A 254 7.14 -12.28 21.02
CA ARG A 254 7.29 -11.00 20.33
C ARG A 254 8.66 -10.94 19.64
N ALA A 255 8.67 -10.77 18.31
CA ALA A 255 9.90 -10.48 17.57
C ALA A 255 9.90 -8.99 17.17
N VAL A 256 10.97 -8.28 17.54
CA VAL A 256 11.21 -6.86 17.24
C VAL A 256 12.32 -6.82 16.19
N TRP A 257 12.08 -6.26 15.01
CA TRP A 257 13.06 -6.20 13.92
C TRP A 257 13.27 -4.78 13.39
N GLY A 258 14.51 -4.50 12.95
CA GLY A 258 15.10 -3.21 12.58
C GLY A 258 14.91 -2.74 11.13
N LEU A 259 13.78 -2.12 10.75
CA LEU A 259 13.66 -1.24 9.58
C LEU A 259 13.78 0.24 10.02
N ARG A 260 14.42 1.09 9.23
CA ARG A 260 14.39 2.55 9.40
C ARG A 260 13.31 3.16 8.52
N LEU A 261 12.46 3.98 9.12
CA LEU A 261 11.50 4.84 8.43
C LEU A 261 12.07 6.27 8.45
N SER A 262 12.38 6.83 7.28
CA SER A 262 12.60 8.28 7.15
C SER A 262 11.28 8.94 6.78
N PRO A 263 10.70 9.82 7.61
CA PRO A 263 9.56 10.61 7.20
C PRO A 263 9.98 11.56 6.08
N ILE A 264 9.35 11.45 4.92
CA ILE A 264 9.32 12.55 3.95
C ILE A 264 8.53 13.69 4.64
N PRO A 265 9.00 14.95 4.65
CA PRO A 265 8.30 16.04 5.32
C PRO A 265 7.03 16.42 4.55
N ALA A 266 5.95 15.67 4.73
CA ALA A 266 4.56 15.98 4.33
C ALA A 266 3.60 15.12 5.18
N PRO A 267 2.34 15.54 5.42
CA PRO A 267 1.61 15.10 6.60
C PRO A 267 1.01 13.68 6.46
N ARG A 268 1.61 12.76 7.23
CA ARG A 268 0.98 11.61 7.92
C ARG A 268 0.53 10.42 7.05
N CYS A 269 1.24 9.32 7.28
CA CYS A 269 1.05 7.98 6.73
C CYS A 269 -0.24 7.28 7.24
N VAL A 270 -0.95 6.57 6.34
CA VAL A 270 -2.08 5.67 6.62
C VAL A 270 -1.65 4.52 7.49
N ARG A 271 -2.46 4.24 8.52
CA ARG A 271 -2.21 3.22 9.55
C ARG A 271 -2.46 1.76 9.13
N ALA A 272 -3.12 1.49 8.01
CA ALA A 272 -3.53 0.14 7.61
C ALA A 272 -2.34 -0.75 7.18
N LEU A 273 -1.51 -0.28 6.25
CA LEU A 273 -0.25 -0.99 5.93
C LEU A 273 0.82 -0.80 7.01
N THR A 274 0.61 0.12 7.95
CA THR A 274 1.46 0.28 9.12
C THR A 274 1.44 -0.93 10.04
N TRP A 275 0.44 -1.83 10.01
CA TRP A 275 0.51 -3.09 10.74
C TRP A 275 1.70 -3.94 10.25
N CYS A 276 1.73 -4.28 8.96
CA CYS A 276 2.82 -5.11 8.41
C CYS A 276 4.15 -4.36 8.54
N TRP A 277 4.15 -3.07 8.25
CA TRP A 277 5.36 -2.25 8.34
C TRP A 277 5.88 -2.08 9.77
N SER A 278 5.01 -1.85 10.77
CA SER A 278 5.42 -1.69 12.17
C SER A 278 5.83 -3.02 12.82
N CYS A 279 5.33 -4.16 12.34
CA CYS A 279 5.85 -5.48 12.72
C CYS A 279 7.23 -5.76 12.11
N LEU A 280 7.61 -5.06 11.04
CA LEU A 280 8.91 -5.16 10.36
C LEU A 280 9.95 -4.13 10.87
N THR A 281 9.55 -3.12 11.66
CA THR A 281 10.43 -2.03 12.15
C THR A 281 10.39 -1.82 13.68
N PRO A 282 11.42 -1.28 14.36
CA PRO A 282 11.39 -0.95 15.78
C PRO A 282 10.94 0.49 16.05
N THR A 283 10.55 1.28 15.03
CA THR A 283 10.42 2.72 15.21
C THR A 283 9.01 3.11 15.64
N THR A 284 8.91 3.72 16.82
CA THR A 284 7.73 4.44 17.31
C THR A 284 7.41 5.58 16.33
N ILE A 285 6.27 5.50 15.63
CA ILE A 285 5.70 6.65 14.92
C ILE A 285 5.17 7.60 16.00
N PHE A 286 6.00 8.56 16.41
CA PHE A 286 5.54 9.68 17.21
C PHE A 286 4.64 10.55 16.34
N ALA A 287 3.33 10.49 16.58
CA ALA A 287 2.49 11.64 16.30
C ALA A 287 2.86 12.70 17.35
N MET A 288 3.66 13.69 16.98
CA MET A 288 3.79 14.87 17.84
C MET A 288 2.40 15.52 17.98
N PRO A 289 1.97 15.88 19.21
CA PRO A 289 0.81 16.74 19.38
C PRO A 289 1.08 18.10 18.73
N ARG A 290 0.00 18.77 18.34
CA ARG A 290 -0.01 20.08 17.66
C ARG A 290 0.86 21.11 18.35
#